data_AF-A0A350LZU5-F1
#
_entry.id   AF-A0A350LZU5-F1
#
_cell.length_a   1.000
_cell.length_b   1.000
_cell.length_c   1.000
_cell.angle_alpha   90.00
_cell.angle_beta   90.00
_cell.angle_gamma   90.00
#
_symmetry.space_group_name_H-M   'P 1'
#
loop_
_entity.id
_entity.type
_entity.pdbx_description
1 polymer ?
#
loop_
_entity_poly.entity_id
_entity_poly.type
_entity_poly.pdbx_seq_one_letter_code
_entity_poly.pdbx_strand_id
1 'polypeptide(L)'
;MKVSGFTFVRDAIRFGYPVFESIASVLPLCDEFIIVVGNSQDETLSLIHSINSPKIRIIETVWDETLKEKWRIFAQQTNIALSHCRYEWCFYIQADEVLHEKFYPRVMKAMEDNLEDHRVQGLLFDYIHFYGSYWTIAKGRKWYRREIRIVRNHIGVESYKDAQGFRIGRKKLLVKHIGAQVYHYGWARPPHIMIEKQRNLDRFWHTDFEIEKKYSKNTGIFSEQEYVEIFKDTHPACMAQKIANSPSVDNLQVKKKGFLYFIKNLPIFEYRNYKLI
;
A
#
# COMPACT_ATOMS: atom_id res chain seq x y z
N MET A 1 2.42 23.31 11.09
CA MET A 1 2.53 22.30 10.02
C MET A 1 1.13 21.83 9.66
N LYS A 2 0.84 21.59 8.38
CA LYS A 2 -0.38 20.91 7.94
C LYS A 2 -0.06 19.71 7.04
N VAL A 3 -0.99 18.77 6.93
CA VAL A 3 -0.78 17.49 6.23
C VAL A 3 -1.98 17.15 5.34
N SER A 4 -1.73 16.90 4.07
CA SER A 4 -2.72 16.33 3.14
C SER A 4 -2.57 14.81 3.13
N GLY A 5 -3.61 14.07 3.43
CA GLY A 5 -3.68 12.63 3.14
C GLY A 5 -4.15 12.41 1.70
N PHE A 6 -3.72 11.35 1.04
CA PHE A 6 -4.27 11.00 -0.26
C PHE A 6 -4.17 9.52 -0.60
N THR A 7 -5.11 9.06 -1.42
CA THR A 7 -5.15 7.69 -1.94
C THR A 7 -5.96 7.63 -3.24
N PHE A 8 -5.93 6.47 -3.89
CA PHE A 8 -6.87 6.12 -4.94
C PHE A 8 -7.44 4.72 -4.70
N VAL A 9 -8.64 4.46 -5.20
CA VAL A 9 -9.26 3.13 -5.08
C VAL A 9 -10.23 2.85 -6.22
N ARG A 10 -10.37 1.57 -6.57
CA ARG A 10 -11.40 1.03 -7.45
C ARG A 10 -11.70 -0.40 -7.02
N ASP A 11 -12.98 -0.79 -7.02
CA ASP A 11 -13.43 -2.17 -6.72
C ASP A 11 -12.90 -2.71 -5.38
N ALA A 12 -12.92 -1.87 -4.35
CA ALA A 12 -12.39 -2.14 -3.01
C ALA A 12 -13.05 -3.37 -2.38
N ILE A 13 -14.38 -3.48 -2.50
CA ILE A 13 -15.17 -4.51 -1.84
C ILE A 13 -14.95 -5.84 -2.55
N ARG A 14 -15.09 -5.83 -3.88
CA ARG A 14 -14.89 -7.00 -4.75
C ARG A 14 -13.54 -7.65 -4.55
N PHE A 15 -12.47 -6.85 -4.46
CA PHE A 15 -11.11 -7.35 -4.28
C PHE A 15 -10.66 -7.41 -2.81
N GLY A 16 -11.57 -7.14 -1.86
CA GLY A 16 -11.32 -7.24 -0.43
C GLY A 16 -10.22 -6.31 0.08
N TYR A 17 -10.06 -5.12 -0.50
CA TYR A 17 -9.16 -4.10 0.00
C TYR A 17 -9.69 -3.51 1.32
N PRO A 18 -8.87 -3.43 2.39
CA PRO A 18 -9.23 -2.75 3.63
C PRO A 18 -9.15 -1.22 3.49
N VAL A 19 -9.84 -0.65 2.49
CA VAL A 19 -9.72 0.77 2.15
C VAL A 19 -10.25 1.67 3.25
N PHE A 20 -11.32 1.27 3.93
CA PHE A 20 -11.87 2.00 5.07
C PHE A 20 -10.83 2.09 6.19
N GLU A 21 -10.22 0.98 6.56
CA GLU A 21 -9.21 0.90 7.61
C GLU A 21 -7.93 1.64 7.22
N SER A 22 -7.54 1.55 5.95
CA SER A 22 -6.42 2.29 5.38
C SER A 22 -6.58 3.78 5.59
N ILE A 23 -7.71 4.36 5.13
CA ILE A 23 -8.01 5.79 5.29
C ILE A 23 -8.12 6.15 6.77
N ALA A 24 -8.90 5.39 7.55
CA ALA A 24 -9.11 5.64 8.97
C ALA A 24 -7.79 5.64 9.77
N SER A 25 -6.77 4.89 9.33
CA SER A 25 -5.48 4.82 10.00
C SER A 25 -4.58 6.04 9.77
N VAL A 26 -4.82 6.83 8.72
CA VAL A 26 -3.99 8.00 8.38
C VAL A 26 -4.76 9.31 8.60
N LEU A 27 -6.09 9.30 8.45
CA LEU A 27 -6.97 10.45 8.61
C LEU A 27 -6.76 11.27 9.91
N PRO A 28 -6.45 10.68 11.08
CA PRO A 28 -6.14 11.44 12.30
C PRO A 28 -4.92 12.35 12.19
N LEU A 29 -3.96 12.02 11.32
CA LEU A 29 -2.73 12.78 11.09
C LEU A 29 -2.89 13.91 10.05
N CYS A 30 -4.05 13.99 9.40
CA CYS A 30 -4.28 14.86 8.27
C CYS A 30 -5.20 16.03 8.60
N ASP A 31 -5.00 17.16 7.91
CA ASP A 31 -5.90 18.32 7.90
C ASP A 31 -6.91 18.22 6.76
N GLU A 32 -6.57 17.51 5.68
CA GLU A 32 -7.47 17.13 4.59
C GLU A 32 -7.10 15.75 4.05
N PHE A 33 -8.01 15.10 3.34
CA PHE A 33 -7.76 13.80 2.74
C PHE A 33 -8.39 13.69 1.35
N ILE A 34 -7.58 13.53 0.31
CA ILE A 34 -8.04 13.43 -1.08
C ILE A 34 -8.19 11.96 -1.46
N ILE A 35 -9.37 11.56 -1.92
CA ILE A 35 -9.63 10.19 -2.37
C ILE A 35 -10.07 10.23 -3.82
N VAL A 36 -9.26 9.65 -4.70
CA VAL A 36 -9.65 9.41 -6.09
C VAL A 36 -10.34 8.06 -6.20
N VAL A 37 -11.62 8.05 -6.58
CA VAL A 37 -12.44 6.84 -6.72
C VAL A 37 -12.67 6.57 -8.19
N GLY A 38 -12.08 5.49 -8.70
CA GLY A 38 -12.32 5.02 -10.05
C GLY A 38 -13.72 4.42 -10.19
N ASN A 39 -14.24 4.42 -11.42
CA ASN A 39 -15.49 3.79 -11.81
C ASN A 39 -15.54 2.30 -11.40
N SER A 40 -16.10 2.05 -10.22
CA SER A 40 -16.18 0.73 -9.59
C SER A 40 -17.45 0.01 -10.02
N GLN A 41 -17.40 -1.32 -10.05
CA GLN A 41 -18.54 -2.21 -10.31
C GLN A 41 -19.19 -2.73 -9.02
N ASP A 42 -18.75 -2.21 -7.87
CA ASP A 42 -19.24 -2.54 -6.54
C ASP A 42 -19.57 -1.25 -5.75
N GLU A 43 -19.99 -1.41 -4.50
CA GLU A 43 -20.37 -0.32 -3.59
C GLU A 43 -19.17 0.46 -3.01
N THR A 44 -18.00 0.47 -3.68
CA THR A 44 -16.81 1.18 -3.19
C THR A 44 -17.06 2.67 -2.96
N LEU A 45 -17.76 3.34 -3.87
CA LEU A 45 -18.06 4.77 -3.72
C LEU A 45 -18.93 5.02 -2.47
N SER A 46 -20.00 4.23 -2.31
CA SER A 46 -20.87 4.24 -1.13
C SER A 46 -20.10 4.00 0.17
N LEU A 47 -19.17 3.03 0.17
CA LEU A 47 -18.28 2.74 1.30
C LEU A 47 -17.43 3.96 1.66
N ILE A 48 -16.83 4.63 0.67
CA ILE A 48 -16.00 5.82 0.91
C ILE A 48 -16.84 6.99 1.46
N HIS A 49 -18.06 7.19 0.96
CA HIS A 49 -18.97 8.18 1.52
C HIS A 49 -19.33 7.90 2.97
N SER A 50 -19.43 6.62 3.37
CA SER A 50 -19.81 6.24 4.73
C SER A 50 -18.78 6.62 5.80
N ILE A 51 -17.53 6.92 5.43
CA ILE A 51 -16.49 7.42 6.36
C ILE A 51 -16.90 8.76 7.00
N ASN A 52 -17.71 9.58 6.28
CA ASN A 52 -18.34 10.80 6.76
C ASN A 52 -17.42 11.73 7.59
N SER A 53 -16.31 12.16 6.99
CA SER A 53 -15.37 13.10 7.60
C SER A 53 -15.33 14.42 6.82
N PRO A 54 -15.40 15.58 7.49
CA PRO A 54 -15.30 16.88 6.80
C PRO A 54 -13.92 17.14 6.20
N LYS A 55 -12.90 16.33 6.56
CA LYS A 55 -11.56 16.40 5.97
C LYS A 55 -11.49 15.75 4.60
N ILE A 56 -12.43 14.85 4.28
CA ILE A 56 -12.38 14.04 3.07
C ILE A 56 -12.95 14.82 1.88
N ARG A 57 -12.22 14.80 0.77
CA ARG A 57 -12.67 15.25 -0.54
C ARG A 57 -12.56 14.09 -1.53
N ILE A 58 -13.70 13.73 -2.13
CA ILE A 58 -13.79 12.64 -3.10
C ILE A 58 -13.71 13.22 -4.51
N ILE A 59 -12.96 12.54 -5.38
CA ILE A 59 -12.83 12.87 -6.80
C ILE A 59 -13.12 11.59 -7.57
N GLU A 60 -14.22 11.59 -8.31
CA GLU A 60 -14.59 10.46 -9.15
C GLU A 60 -13.87 10.52 -10.49
N THR A 61 -13.38 9.37 -10.96
CA THR A 61 -12.67 9.26 -12.24
C THR A 61 -13.13 8.04 -13.02
N VAL A 62 -13.00 8.12 -14.34
CA VAL A 62 -13.11 6.95 -15.23
C VAL A 62 -11.70 6.51 -15.59
N TRP A 63 -11.38 5.25 -15.33
CA TRP A 63 -10.06 4.73 -15.66
C TRP A 63 -9.91 4.57 -17.17
N ASP A 64 -8.88 5.19 -17.72
CA ASP A 64 -8.52 5.02 -19.12
C ASP A 64 -7.96 3.62 -19.35
N GLU A 65 -8.75 2.81 -20.06
CA GLU A 65 -8.44 1.42 -20.40
C GLU A 65 -7.16 1.31 -21.26
N THR A 66 -6.78 2.36 -22.00
CA THR A 66 -5.53 2.39 -22.79
C THR A 66 -4.28 2.53 -21.92
N LEU A 67 -4.43 3.00 -20.67
CA LEU A 67 -3.33 3.14 -19.70
C LEU A 67 -3.14 1.89 -18.81
N LYS A 68 -3.83 0.79 -19.11
CA LYS A 68 -3.66 -0.48 -18.39
C LYS A 68 -2.29 -1.09 -18.61
N GLU A 69 -1.61 -0.79 -19.70
CA GLU A 69 -0.26 -1.33 -19.89
C GLU A 69 0.68 -0.88 -18.76
N LYS A 70 1.29 -1.87 -18.09
CA LYS A 70 2.36 -1.66 -17.09
C LYS A 70 1.96 -0.81 -15.89
N TRP A 71 0.71 -0.91 -15.44
CA TRP A 71 0.20 -0.21 -14.24
C TRP A 71 0.19 1.32 -14.31
N ARG A 72 0.35 1.92 -15.49
CA ARG A 72 0.42 3.39 -15.63
C ARG A 72 -0.82 4.09 -15.08
N ILE A 73 -1.97 3.42 -15.16
CA ILE A 73 -3.20 3.91 -14.56
C ILE A 73 -3.08 4.15 -13.05
N PHE A 74 -2.37 3.32 -12.30
CA PHE A 74 -2.21 3.51 -10.84
C PHE A 74 -1.43 4.79 -10.53
N ALA A 75 -0.31 5.01 -11.23
CA ALA A 75 0.45 6.25 -11.08
C ALA A 75 -0.36 7.47 -11.51
N GLN A 76 -1.16 7.37 -12.59
CA GLN A 76 -2.05 8.44 -13.02
C GLN A 76 -3.06 8.80 -11.91
N GLN A 77 -3.78 7.82 -11.36
CA GLN A 77 -4.79 8.06 -10.32
C GLN A 77 -4.17 8.62 -9.03
N THR A 78 -2.98 8.13 -8.68
CA THR A 78 -2.19 8.68 -7.55
C THR A 78 -1.79 10.13 -7.80
N ASN A 79 -1.36 10.46 -9.02
CA ASN A 79 -0.97 11.82 -9.39
C ASN A 79 -2.16 12.78 -9.44
N ILE A 80 -3.35 12.32 -9.84
CA ILE A 80 -4.59 13.09 -9.73
C ILE A 80 -4.85 13.40 -8.24
N ALA A 81 -4.79 12.41 -7.36
CA ALA A 81 -5.01 12.64 -5.93
C ALA A 81 -3.98 13.61 -5.33
N LEU A 82 -2.70 13.44 -5.68
CA LEU A 82 -1.60 14.28 -5.24
C LEU A 82 -1.73 15.73 -5.72
N SER A 83 -2.17 15.97 -6.96
CA SER A 83 -2.30 17.33 -7.51
C SER A 83 -3.35 18.19 -6.79
N HIS A 84 -4.28 17.54 -6.08
CA HIS A 84 -5.29 18.20 -5.26
C HIS A 84 -4.88 18.42 -3.80
N CYS A 85 -3.71 17.93 -3.38
CA CYS A 85 -3.18 18.17 -2.04
C CYS A 85 -2.66 19.61 -1.91
N ARG A 86 -3.03 20.30 -0.82
CA ARG A 86 -2.74 21.72 -0.56
C ARG A 86 -1.61 21.97 0.43
N TYR A 87 -1.26 21.00 1.26
CA TYR A 87 -0.37 21.21 2.40
C TYR A 87 1.06 20.73 2.14
N GLU A 88 1.98 21.11 3.03
CA GLU A 88 3.43 20.94 2.85
C GLU A 88 3.85 19.47 2.77
N TRP A 89 3.20 18.63 3.58
CA TRP A 89 3.39 17.18 3.59
C TRP A 89 2.17 16.48 3.00
N CYS A 90 2.42 15.55 2.07
CA CYS A 90 1.40 14.68 1.51
C CYS A 90 1.63 13.24 1.97
N PHE A 91 0.72 12.69 2.79
CA PHE A 91 0.72 11.31 3.23
C PHE A 91 -0.06 10.44 2.24
N TYR A 92 0.65 9.64 1.47
CA TYR A 92 0.09 8.60 0.60
C TYR A 92 -0.12 7.29 1.37
N ILE A 93 -1.27 6.66 1.20
CA ILE A 93 -1.54 5.30 1.71
C ILE A 93 -2.29 4.49 0.65
N GLN A 94 -1.86 3.25 0.37
CA GLN A 94 -2.57 2.39 -0.58
C GLN A 94 -3.75 1.68 0.09
N ALA A 95 -4.76 1.29 -0.69
CA ALA A 95 -6.01 0.69 -0.17
C ALA A 95 -5.83 -0.64 0.59
N ASP A 96 -4.65 -1.28 0.53
CA ASP A 96 -4.27 -2.44 1.34
C ASP A 96 -3.15 -2.17 2.36
N GLU A 97 -2.89 -0.92 2.66
CA GLU A 97 -1.92 -0.49 3.65
C GLU A 97 -2.59 0.21 4.83
N VAL A 98 -2.08 -0.03 6.03
CA VAL A 98 -2.60 0.58 7.26
C VAL A 98 -1.42 1.05 8.11
N LEU A 99 -1.53 2.24 8.69
CA LEU A 99 -0.57 2.74 9.67
C LEU A 99 -1.02 2.35 11.08
N HIS A 100 -0.13 1.74 11.86
CA HIS A 100 -0.43 1.49 13.28
C HIS A 100 -0.34 2.79 14.09
N GLU A 101 -1.36 3.07 14.89
CA GLU A 101 -1.51 4.25 15.75
C GLU A 101 -0.32 4.48 16.71
N LYS A 102 0.41 3.41 17.09
CA LYS A 102 1.64 3.52 17.88
C LYS A 102 2.73 4.36 17.21
N PHE A 103 2.66 4.51 15.89
CA PHE A 103 3.61 5.32 15.12
C PHE A 103 3.17 6.78 14.95
N TYR A 104 1.95 7.17 15.36
CA TYR A 104 1.46 8.54 15.18
C TYR A 104 2.41 9.60 15.77
N PRO A 105 2.89 9.49 17.03
CA PRO A 105 3.78 10.50 17.59
C PRO A 105 5.10 10.60 16.82
N ARG A 106 5.63 9.45 16.37
CA ARG A 106 6.88 9.38 15.61
C ARG A 106 6.75 9.99 14.22
N VAL A 107 5.62 9.75 13.54
CA VAL A 107 5.36 10.29 12.20
C VAL A 107 5.16 11.79 12.27
N MET A 108 4.34 12.29 13.20
CA MET A 108 4.14 13.73 13.41
C MET A 108 5.45 14.44 13.72
N LYS A 109 6.22 13.92 14.68
CA LYS A 109 7.53 14.47 15.03
C LYS A 109 8.49 14.50 13.84
N ALA A 110 8.52 13.44 13.02
CA ALA A 110 9.39 13.41 11.86
C ALA A 110 8.99 14.43 10.79
N MET A 111 7.70 14.70 10.60
CA MET A 111 7.25 15.76 9.69
C MET A 111 7.61 17.16 10.22
N GLU A 112 7.48 17.38 11.54
CA GLU A 112 7.83 18.63 12.21
C GLU A 112 9.33 18.91 12.18
N ASP A 113 10.14 17.95 12.62
CA ASP A 113 11.61 18.06 12.70
C ASP A 113 12.26 18.31 11.33
N ASN A 114 11.56 17.96 10.24
CA ASN A 114 12.05 18.11 8.87
C ASN A 114 11.29 19.17 8.07
N LEU A 115 10.38 19.93 8.68
CA LEU A 115 9.57 20.92 7.96
C LEU A 115 10.46 21.95 7.26
N GLU A 116 11.42 22.51 8.00
CA GLU A 116 12.35 23.57 7.54
C GLU A 116 13.55 23.01 6.74
N ASP A 117 13.87 21.72 6.85
CA ASP A 117 14.93 21.10 6.06
C ASP A 117 14.41 20.71 4.66
N HIS A 118 14.41 21.67 3.75
CA HIS A 118 13.95 21.48 2.36
C HIS A 118 14.78 20.46 1.55
N ARG A 119 15.94 20.00 2.06
CA ARG A 119 16.67 18.89 1.44
C ARG A 119 15.95 17.56 1.63
N VAL A 120 15.11 17.44 2.68
CA VAL A 120 14.27 16.27 2.92
C VAL A 120 13.01 16.38 2.05
N GLN A 121 12.93 15.50 1.05
CA GLN A 121 11.86 15.47 0.05
C GLN A 121 10.78 14.43 0.37
N GLY A 122 11.01 13.56 1.35
CA GLY A 122 10.03 12.59 1.81
C GLY A 122 10.48 11.81 3.04
N LEU A 123 9.56 11.06 3.63
CA LEU A 123 9.79 10.21 4.78
C LEU A 123 9.59 8.74 4.41
N LEU A 124 10.56 7.94 4.83
CA LEU A 124 10.69 6.54 4.48
C LEU A 124 10.27 5.65 5.65
N PHE A 125 9.36 4.72 5.36
CA PHE A 125 8.78 3.78 6.31
C PHE A 125 9.34 2.38 6.08
N ASP A 126 9.41 1.55 7.12
CA ASP A 126 9.59 0.10 6.95
C ASP A 126 8.24 -0.58 6.66
N TYR A 127 8.30 -1.82 6.14
CA TYR A 127 7.12 -2.58 5.74
C TYR A 127 7.01 -3.92 6.43
N ILE A 128 5.76 -4.27 6.75
CA ILE A 128 5.36 -5.62 7.13
C ILE A 128 4.34 -6.10 6.10
N HIS A 129 4.65 -7.17 5.39
CA HIS A 129 3.77 -7.75 4.37
C HIS A 129 3.08 -8.97 4.93
N PHE A 130 1.77 -8.91 5.09
CA PHE A 130 0.95 -10.04 5.51
C PHE A 130 0.64 -10.95 4.33
N TYR A 131 0.66 -12.27 4.56
CA TYR A 131 0.58 -13.28 3.51
C TYR A 131 -0.27 -14.46 3.95
N GLY A 132 -1.34 -14.73 3.22
CA GLY A 132 -2.34 -15.78 3.49
C GLY A 132 -3.24 -15.48 4.68
N SER A 133 -2.70 -14.94 5.77
CA SER A 133 -3.44 -14.58 6.97
C SER A 133 -2.96 -13.25 7.54
N TYR A 134 -3.69 -12.72 8.52
CA TYR A 134 -3.26 -11.56 9.29
C TYR A 134 -2.14 -11.87 10.29
N TRP A 135 -1.86 -13.15 10.55
CA TRP A 135 -0.85 -13.54 11.55
C TRP A 135 0.43 -14.10 10.93
N THR A 136 0.53 -14.07 9.60
CA THR A 136 1.65 -14.61 8.85
C THR A 136 2.23 -13.51 7.98
N ILE A 137 3.53 -13.24 8.13
CA ILE A 137 4.24 -12.22 7.36
C ILE A 137 5.22 -12.86 6.38
N ALA A 138 5.29 -12.34 5.16
CA ALA A 138 6.25 -12.80 4.17
C ALA A 138 7.59 -12.06 4.29
N LYS A 139 8.66 -12.78 3.93
CA LYS A 139 10.06 -12.37 4.01
C LYS A 139 10.78 -12.73 2.72
N GLY A 140 11.92 -12.08 2.48
CA GLY A 140 12.76 -12.27 1.31
C GLY A 140 12.73 -11.09 0.32
N ARG A 141 13.58 -11.17 -0.69
CA ARG A 141 13.93 -10.01 -1.57
C ARG A 141 12.80 -9.46 -2.43
N LYS A 142 11.75 -10.24 -2.67
CA LYS A 142 10.60 -9.78 -3.49
C LYS A 142 9.67 -8.86 -2.71
N TRP A 143 9.76 -8.86 -1.39
CA TRP A 143 9.00 -8.00 -0.49
C TRP A 143 9.88 -6.82 -0.13
N TYR A 144 9.54 -5.65 -0.65
CA TYR A 144 10.32 -4.44 -0.41
C TYR A 144 10.29 -4.09 1.07
N ARG A 145 11.45 -3.76 1.64
CA ARG A 145 11.51 -3.50 3.09
C ARG A 145 11.02 -2.12 3.48
N ARG A 146 11.12 -1.18 2.54
CA ARG A 146 10.96 0.24 2.80
C ARG A 146 10.38 0.95 1.60
N GLU A 147 9.50 1.91 1.87
CA GLU A 147 8.93 2.75 0.83
C GLU A 147 8.58 4.14 1.35
N ILE A 148 8.55 5.12 0.45
CA ILE A 148 8.18 6.49 0.75
C ILE A 148 6.65 6.56 0.86
N ARG A 149 6.15 7.02 2.01
CA ARG A 149 4.70 7.23 2.21
C ARG A 149 4.33 8.66 2.56
N ILE A 150 5.32 9.50 2.87
CA ILE A 150 5.10 10.93 2.97
C ILE A 150 6.06 11.62 2.01
N VAL A 151 5.53 12.50 1.16
CA VAL A 151 6.31 13.31 0.22
C VAL A 151 6.10 14.78 0.53
N ARG A 152 7.14 15.58 0.31
CA ARG A 152 7.01 17.03 0.36
C ARG A 152 6.25 17.49 -0.88
N ASN A 153 5.24 18.32 -0.69
CA ASN A 153 4.42 18.84 -1.78
C ASN A 153 5.15 19.94 -2.57
N HIS A 154 4.62 20.29 -3.74
CA HIS A 154 5.06 21.43 -4.58
C HIS A 154 6.51 21.42 -5.08
N ILE A 155 7.20 20.28 -4.99
CA ILE A 155 8.57 20.11 -5.53
C ILE A 155 8.62 19.36 -6.87
N GLY A 156 7.47 19.20 -7.53
CA GLY A 156 7.35 18.40 -8.76
C GLY A 156 7.50 16.89 -8.53
N VAL A 157 7.07 16.41 -7.35
CA VAL A 157 7.04 14.99 -7.03
C VAL A 157 5.86 14.31 -7.73
N GLU A 158 6.12 13.13 -8.29
CA GLU A 158 5.15 12.34 -9.03
C GLU A 158 5.26 10.87 -8.61
N SER A 159 4.12 10.18 -8.62
CA SER A 159 4.00 8.74 -8.49
C SER A 159 4.71 8.04 -9.64
N TYR A 160 5.48 7.00 -9.31
CA TYR A 160 6.37 6.31 -10.24
C TYR A 160 5.91 4.88 -10.50
N LYS A 161 5.82 4.50 -11.78
CA LYS A 161 5.44 3.16 -12.27
C LYS A 161 4.07 2.69 -11.77
N ASP A 162 4.05 1.72 -10.87
CA ASP A 162 2.89 1.03 -10.31
C ASP A 162 2.32 1.73 -9.07
N ALA A 163 2.67 3.01 -8.91
CA ALA A 163 2.35 3.84 -7.76
C ALA A 163 2.91 3.34 -6.42
N GLN A 164 3.92 2.47 -6.44
CA GLN A 164 4.56 2.03 -5.21
C GLN A 164 5.39 3.16 -4.58
N GLY A 165 6.10 3.95 -5.37
CA GLY A 165 6.99 5.01 -4.88
C GLY A 165 6.95 6.28 -5.72
N PHE A 166 7.81 7.23 -5.39
CA PHE A 166 7.78 8.58 -5.96
C PHE A 166 9.12 8.99 -6.59
N ARG A 167 9.07 9.93 -7.55
CA ARG A 167 10.24 10.56 -8.20
C ARG A 167 10.00 12.03 -8.53
N ILE A 168 11.08 12.76 -8.79
CA ILE A 168 11.03 14.08 -9.44
C ILE A 168 11.61 13.90 -10.83
N GLY A 169 10.73 13.77 -11.83
CA GLY A 169 11.10 13.29 -13.17
C GLY A 169 11.83 11.94 -13.09
N ARG A 170 13.11 11.91 -13.48
CA ARG A 170 13.94 10.68 -13.40
C ARG A 170 14.71 10.53 -12.08
N LYS A 171 14.71 11.54 -11.20
CA LYS A 171 15.52 11.57 -9.98
C LYS A 171 14.79 10.89 -8.81
N LYS A 172 15.55 10.09 -8.05
CA LYS A 172 15.11 9.53 -6.76
C LYS A 172 15.06 10.64 -5.71
N LEU A 173 14.08 10.59 -4.81
CA LEU A 173 13.96 11.55 -3.71
C LEU A 173 15.05 11.36 -2.66
N LEU A 174 15.47 12.47 -2.05
CA LEU A 174 16.25 12.49 -0.80
C LEU A 174 15.29 12.33 0.38
N VAL A 175 15.46 11.28 1.18
CA VAL A 175 14.48 10.91 2.23
C VAL A 175 15.14 10.59 3.56
N LYS A 176 14.41 10.84 4.65
CA LYS A 176 14.79 10.37 5.98
C LYS A 176 14.00 9.13 6.34
N HIS A 177 14.70 8.12 6.85
CA HIS A 177 14.07 6.96 7.49
C HIS A 177 13.63 7.35 8.90
N ILE A 178 12.36 7.09 9.21
CA ILE A 178 11.76 7.60 10.46
C ILE A 178 11.56 6.51 11.51
N GLY A 179 11.80 5.24 11.17
CA GLY A 179 11.57 4.10 12.07
C GLY A 179 10.10 3.83 12.40
N ALA A 180 9.19 4.21 11.50
CA ALA A 180 7.77 3.84 11.54
C ALA A 180 7.50 2.77 10.49
N GLN A 181 6.45 1.96 10.71
CA GLN A 181 6.14 0.83 9.84
C GLN A 181 4.73 0.92 9.27
N VAL A 182 4.61 0.59 7.98
CA VAL A 182 3.32 0.40 7.31
C VAL A 182 3.01 -1.09 7.22
N TYR A 183 1.76 -1.42 7.55
CA TYR A 183 1.25 -2.78 7.60
C TYR A 183 0.51 -3.02 6.30
N HIS A 184 1.09 -3.85 5.44
CA HIS A 184 0.60 -4.10 4.08
C HIS A 184 -0.11 -5.46 4.02
N TYR A 185 -1.44 -5.41 3.92
CA TYR A 185 -2.36 -6.56 3.90
C TYR A 185 -2.65 -7.07 2.47
N GLY A 186 -1.79 -6.73 1.52
CA GLY A 186 -2.00 -6.98 0.10
C GLY A 186 -2.09 -8.44 -0.31
N TRP A 187 -1.68 -9.37 0.55
CA TRP A 187 -1.78 -10.82 0.37
C TRP A 187 -2.51 -11.56 1.50
N ALA A 188 -3.18 -10.86 2.42
CA ALA A 188 -3.91 -11.46 3.54
C ALA A 188 -5.42 -11.42 3.30
N ARG A 189 -5.92 -12.38 2.51
CA ARG A 189 -7.33 -12.48 2.10
C ARG A 189 -7.75 -13.94 1.90
N PRO A 190 -9.06 -14.26 1.92
CA PRO A 190 -9.55 -15.56 1.50
C PRO A 190 -9.03 -15.96 0.11
N PRO A 191 -8.71 -17.25 -0.13
CA PRO A 191 -8.12 -17.70 -1.39
C PRO A 191 -8.90 -17.29 -2.64
N HIS A 192 -10.24 -17.40 -2.61
CA HIS A 192 -11.09 -17.07 -3.76
C HIS A 192 -11.04 -15.57 -4.12
N ILE A 193 -11.07 -14.68 -3.12
CA ILE A 193 -10.91 -13.22 -3.32
C ILE A 193 -9.51 -12.93 -3.85
N MET A 194 -8.48 -13.62 -3.32
CA MET A 194 -7.11 -13.44 -3.78
C MET A 194 -6.93 -13.86 -5.25
N ILE A 195 -7.56 -14.96 -5.68
CA ILE A 195 -7.56 -15.39 -7.08
C ILE A 195 -8.26 -14.35 -7.95
N GLU A 196 -9.43 -13.85 -7.54
CA GLU A 196 -10.16 -12.85 -8.31
C GLU A 196 -9.34 -11.55 -8.47
N LYS A 197 -8.74 -11.06 -7.37
CA LYS A 197 -7.81 -9.92 -7.40
C LYS A 197 -6.67 -10.18 -8.37
N GLN A 198 -6.00 -11.34 -8.27
CA GLN A 198 -4.85 -11.64 -9.12
C GLN A 198 -5.22 -11.82 -10.59
N ARG A 199 -6.39 -12.39 -10.90
CA ARG A 199 -6.92 -12.43 -12.27
C ARG A 199 -7.13 -11.03 -12.84
N ASN A 200 -7.69 -10.12 -12.05
CA ASN A 200 -7.87 -8.74 -12.47
C ASN A 200 -6.52 -8.03 -12.69
N LEU A 201 -5.57 -8.25 -11.78
CA LEU A 201 -4.22 -7.68 -11.85
C LEU A 201 -3.40 -8.24 -13.04
N ASP A 202 -3.55 -9.51 -13.37
CA ASP A 202 -2.82 -10.12 -14.49
C ASP A 202 -3.27 -9.59 -15.86
N ARG A 203 -4.49 -9.04 -15.99
CA ARG A 203 -4.98 -8.40 -17.24
C ARG A 203 -4.13 -7.21 -17.69
N PHE A 204 -3.30 -6.66 -16.80
CA PHE A 204 -2.41 -5.55 -17.11
C PHE A 204 -1.10 -6.01 -17.81
N TRP A 205 -0.86 -7.33 -17.90
CA TRP A 205 0.36 -7.93 -18.45
C TRP A 205 0.12 -9.15 -19.34
N HIS A 206 -1.02 -9.83 -19.20
CA HIS A 206 -1.31 -11.11 -19.81
C HIS A 206 -2.60 -11.07 -20.61
N THR A 207 -2.64 -11.88 -21.67
CA THR A 207 -3.84 -12.13 -22.47
C THR A 207 -4.86 -12.96 -21.68
N ASP A 208 -6.14 -12.88 -22.05
CA ASP A 208 -7.20 -13.65 -21.40
C ASP A 208 -6.92 -15.16 -21.42
N PHE A 209 -6.37 -15.67 -22.52
CA PHE A 209 -5.97 -17.08 -22.66
C PHE A 209 -4.89 -17.48 -21.63
N GLU A 210 -3.87 -16.65 -21.42
CA GLU A 210 -2.81 -16.91 -20.44
C GLU A 210 -3.35 -16.91 -19.00
N ILE A 211 -4.27 -15.99 -18.70
CA ILE A 211 -4.94 -15.90 -17.41
C ILE A 211 -5.78 -17.15 -17.18
N GLU A 212 -6.63 -17.53 -18.12
CA GLU A 212 -7.45 -18.74 -18.01
C GLU A 212 -6.59 -19.98 -17.80
N LYS A 213 -5.52 -20.14 -18.57
CA LYS A 213 -4.57 -21.25 -18.40
C LYS A 213 -3.95 -21.26 -17.00
N LYS A 214 -3.49 -20.11 -16.50
CA LYS A 214 -2.86 -19.96 -15.18
C LYS A 214 -3.80 -20.31 -14.02
N TYR A 215 -5.05 -19.89 -14.11
CA TYR A 215 -6.04 -20.09 -13.02
C TYR A 215 -6.98 -21.28 -13.22
N SER A 216 -6.90 -21.99 -14.36
CA SER A 216 -7.76 -23.14 -14.71
C SER A 216 -7.78 -24.27 -13.67
N LYS A 217 -6.70 -24.44 -12.89
CA LYS A 217 -6.54 -25.60 -12.00
C LYS A 217 -6.97 -25.37 -10.55
N ASN A 218 -7.46 -24.18 -10.15
CA ASN A 218 -7.82 -23.86 -8.75
C ASN A 218 -6.80 -24.35 -7.69
N THR A 219 -5.52 -24.47 -8.07
CA THR A 219 -4.45 -24.91 -7.17
C THR A 219 -3.88 -23.69 -6.44
N GLY A 220 -3.53 -23.88 -5.17
CA GLY A 220 -3.39 -22.82 -4.15
C GLY A 220 -2.73 -21.51 -4.61
N ILE A 221 -3.44 -20.39 -4.39
CA ILE A 221 -2.96 -19.02 -4.64
C ILE A 221 -1.77 -18.62 -3.75
N PHE A 222 -1.63 -19.29 -2.61
CA PHE A 222 -0.54 -19.10 -1.68
C PHE A 222 0.55 -20.12 -1.95
N SER A 223 1.74 -19.63 -2.26
CA SER A 223 2.90 -20.45 -2.56
C SER A 223 3.44 -21.09 -1.29
N GLU A 224 3.53 -22.41 -1.29
CA GLU A 224 4.30 -23.15 -0.28
C GLU A 224 5.80 -22.81 -0.34
N GLN A 225 6.26 -22.13 -1.38
CA GLN A 225 7.66 -21.72 -1.50
C GLN A 225 8.00 -20.42 -0.77
N GLU A 226 6.99 -19.72 -0.26
CA GLU A 226 7.17 -18.46 0.43
C GLU A 226 7.96 -18.63 1.74
N TYR A 227 8.84 -17.68 2.03
CA TYR A 227 9.43 -17.59 3.36
C TYR A 227 8.52 -16.76 4.24
N VAL A 228 7.82 -17.42 5.16
CA VAL A 228 6.89 -16.76 6.08
C VAL A 228 7.35 -16.86 7.53
N GLU A 229 6.91 -15.92 8.36
CA GLU A 229 7.09 -15.93 9.81
C GLU A 229 5.76 -15.61 10.50
N ILE A 230 5.61 -16.08 11.75
CA ILE A 230 4.48 -15.70 12.59
C ILE A 230 4.65 -14.24 13.03
N PHE A 231 3.61 -13.45 12.81
CA PHE A 231 3.48 -12.10 13.35
C PHE A 231 3.13 -12.17 14.84
N LYS A 232 3.87 -11.43 15.67
CA LYS A 232 3.78 -11.49 17.14
C LYS A 232 3.42 -10.17 17.80
N ASP A 233 3.23 -9.14 16.99
CA ASP A 233 2.93 -7.79 17.46
C ASP A 233 1.42 -7.54 17.29
N THR A 234 0.95 -6.34 17.63
CA THR A 234 -0.47 -5.98 17.53
C THR A 234 -0.84 -5.45 16.15
N HIS A 235 -2.09 -5.64 15.76
CA HIS A 235 -2.66 -4.98 14.60
C HIS A 235 -3.25 -3.60 14.99
N PRO A 236 -3.34 -2.65 14.04
CA PRO A 236 -4.01 -1.38 14.27
C PRO A 236 -5.47 -1.58 14.69
N ALA A 237 -5.97 -0.75 15.60
CA ALA A 237 -7.33 -0.87 16.13
C ALA A 237 -8.41 -0.90 15.03
N CYS A 238 -8.24 -0.13 13.95
CA CYS A 238 -9.19 -0.11 12.82
C CYS A 238 -9.34 -1.47 12.13
N MET A 239 -8.33 -2.35 12.21
CA MET A 239 -8.37 -3.69 11.60
C MET A 239 -9.08 -4.75 12.45
N ALA A 240 -9.46 -4.43 13.69
CA ALA A 240 -9.98 -5.41 14.65
C ALA A 240 -11.17 -6.21 14.11
N GLN A 241 -12.14 -5.54 13.49
CA GLN A 241 -13.34 -6.21 12.95
C GLN A 241 -13.00 -7.14 11.78
N LYS A 242 -12.12 -6.72 10.85
CA LYS A 242 -11.68 -7.58 9.74
C LYS A 242 -10.92 -8.80 10.22
N ILE A 243 -10.08 -8.64 11.24
CA ILE A 243 -9.31 -9.73 11.82
C ILE A 243 -10.23 -10.72 12.54
N ALA A 244 -11.18 -10.23 13.34
CA ALA A 244 -12.15 -11.07 14.03
C ALA A 244 -13.03 -11.89 13.07
N ASN A 245 -13.37 -11.31 11.92
CA ASN A 245 -14.20 -11.96 10.90
C ASN A 245 -13.37 -12.79 9.90
N SER A 246 -12.05 -12.83 10.04
CA SER A 246 -11.20 -13.60 9.14
C SER A 246 -11.33 -15.09 9.45
N PRO A 247 -11.68 -15.94 8.47
CA PRO A 247 -11.58 -17.38 8.69
C PRO A 247 -10.13 -17.72 9.03
N SER A 248 -9.92 -18.58 10.03
CA SER A 248 -8.59 -19.11 10.32
C SER A 248 -8.06 -19.79 9.07
N VAL A 249 -7.11 -19.18 8.37
CA VAL A 249 -6.45 -19.83 7.25
C VAL A 249 -5.47 -20.82 7.88
N ASP A 250 -5.81 -22.10 7.80
CA ASP A 250 -5.01 -23.21 8.30
C ASP A 250 -3.55 -23.08 7.85
N ASN A 251 -2.68 -22.94 8.86
CA ASN A 251 -1.25 -23.14 8.88
C ASN A 251 -0.54 -23.14 7.51
N LEU A 252 -0.34 -21.95 6.92
CA LEU A 252 0.76 -21.78 5.97
C LEU A 252 2.03 -22.30 6.63
N GLN A 253 2.63 -23.34 6.05
CA GLN A 253 3.79 -23.97 6.66
C GLN A 253 4.96 -22.98 6.71
N VAL A 254 5.35 -22.61 7.93
CA VAL A 254 6.56 -21.83 8.18
C VAL A 254 7.75 -22.71 7.80
N LYS A 255 8.41 -22.38 6.68
CA LYS A 255 9.65 -23.06 6.30
C LYS A 255 10.72 -22.86 7.40
N LYS A 256 11.44 -23.93 7.73
CA LYS A 256 12.59 -23.88 8.65
C LYS A 256 13.61 -22.83 8.16
N LYS A 257 14.05 -21.97 9.07
CA LYS A 257 15.03 -20.89 8.81
C LYS A 257 16.43 -21.46 8.60
N GLY A 258 16.70 -21.99 7.40
CA GLY A 258 18.02 -22.48 7.00
C GLY A 258 18.97 -21.37 6.49
N PHE A 259 20.22 -21.71 6.16
CA PHE A 259 21.22 -20.76 5.66
C PHE A 259 20.73 -19.88 4.49
N LEU A 260 20.01 -20.47 3.52
CA LEU A 260 19.42 -19.71 2.41
C LEU A 260 18.38 -18.67 2.85
N TYR A 261 17.64 -18.92 3.94
CA TYR A 261 16.70 -17.96 4.52
C TYR A 261 17.44 -16.70 4.95
N PHE A 262 18.58 -16.85 5.64
CA PHE A 262 19.40 -15.72 6.06
C PHE A 262 19.95 -14.93 4.87
N ILE A 263 20.55 -15.61 3.87
CA ILE A 263 21.08 -14.95 2.66
C ILE A 263 20.00 -14.17 1.89
N LYS A 264 18.82 -14.77 1.72
CA LYS A 264 17.69 -14.13 1.01
C LYS A 264 17.09 -12.97 1.81
N ASN A 265 17.34 -12.91 3.11
CA ASN A 265 16.93 -11.82 3.98
C ASN A 265 18.04 -10.80 4.29
N LEU A 266 19.20 -10.89 3.65
CA LEU A 266 20.16 -9.80 3.65
C LEU A 266 19.72 -8.73 2.63
N PRO A 267 19.80 -7.43 2.97
CA PRO A 267 19.38 -6.32 2.10
C PRO A 267 20.41 -6.02 0.99
N ILE A 268 21.08 -7.05 0.46
CA ILE A 268 22.14 -6.94 -0.53
C ILE A 268 21.50 -6.91 -1.93
N PHE A 269 21.83 -5.90 -2.74
CA PHE A 269 21.27 -5.62 -4.07
C PHE A 269 19.76 -5.36 -4.11
N GLU A 270 19.15 -4.99 -2.97
CA GLU A 270 17.74 -4.61 -2.93
C GLU A 270 17.51 -3.35 -3.78
N TYR A 271 16.48 -3.38 -4.62
CA TYR A 271 16.08 -2.21 -5.38
C TYR A 271 15.65 -1.10 -4.43
N ARG A 272 16.25 0.09 -4.59
CA ARG A 272 15.88 1.29 -3.82
C ARG A 272 15.42 2.40 -4.74
N ASN A 273 14.21 2.91 -4.53
CA ASN A 273 13.68 4.04 -5.28
C ASN A 273 13.97 5.40 -4.63
N TYR A 274 14.91 5.47 -3.69
CA TYR A 274 15.23 6.67 -2.90
C TYR A 274 16.73 6.79 -2.62
N LYS A 275 17.14 7.93 -2.06
CA LYS A 275 18.47 8.20 -1.48
C LYS A 275 18.29 8.66 -0.03
N LEU A 276 19.06 8.09 0.89
CA LEU A 276 19.03 8.48 2.30
C LEU A 276 19.86 9.75 2.52
N ILE A 277 19.38 10.63 3.39
CA ILE A 277 20.07 11.83 3.88
C ILE A 277 19.97 11.91 5.41
#